data_AF-A0A7C0UN35-F1
#
_entry.id   AF-A0A7C0UN35-F1
#
_cell.length_a   1.000
_cell.length_b   1.000
_cell.length_c   1.000
_cell.angle_alpha   90.00
_cell.angle_beta   90.00
_cell.angle_gamma   90.00
#
_symmetry.space_group_name_H-M   'P 1'
#
loop_
_entity.id
_entity.type
_entity.pdbx_description
1 polymer ?
#
loop_
_entity_poly.entity_id
_entity_poly.type
_entity_poly.pdbx_seq_one_letter_code
_entity_poly.pdbx_strand_id
1 'polypeptide(L)'
;MAQKVLPYKYEIKEEKTGMTALGGLPTYLDLAAATGLMKSIDRNLKIRRGDQGWTDRQMVMSLVMLNLAGGDCVGDIEKLEGDEGFCRIVRKVETYDLNRKEKALMKKRWRKGRKRTLPSASSMFRYLS
;
A
#
# COMPACT_ATOMS: atom_id res chain seq x y z
N MET A 1 11.76 -3.46 -18.96
CA MET A 1 11.67 -4.64 -18.05
C MET A 1 10.42 -5.44 -18.40
N ALA A 2 10.43 -6.78 -18.30
CA ALA A 2 9.24 -7.59 -18.50
C ALA A 2 8.17 -7.27 -17.42
N GLN A 3 6.89 -7.27 -17.82
CA GLN A 3 5.78 -7.05 -16.89
C GLN A 3 5.76 -8.14 -15.83
N LYS A 4 5.74 -7.74 -14.55
CA LYS A 4 5.72 -8.64 -13.39
C LYS A 4 4.26 -9.01 -13.03
N VAL A 5 4.04 -9.60 -11.85
CA VAL A 5 2.75 -10.14 -11.41
C VAL A 5 1.62 -9.10 -11.45
N LEU A 6 1.91 -7.83 -11.16
CA LEU A 6 0.91 -6.77 -11.07
C LEU A 6 0.66 -6.06 -12.41
N PRO A 7 -0.53 -5.44 -12.59
CA PRO A 7 -0.96 -4.88 -13.87
C PRO A 7 -0.42 -3.47 -14.13
N TYR A 8 0.90 -3.30 -14.06
CA TYR A 8 1.58 -2.07 -14.46
C TYR A 8 2.92 -2.39 -15.15
N LYS A 9 3.42 -1.44 -15.95
CA LYS A 9 4.67 -1.58 -16.71
C LYS A 9 5.63 -0.47 -16.32
N TYR A 10 6.91 -0.82 -16.26
CA TYR A 10 7.99 0.15 -16.13
C TYR A 10 8.40 0.64 -17.52
N GLU A 11 8.33 1.94 -17.72
CA GLU A 11 8.91 2.63 -18.87
C GLU A 11 10.14 3.39 -18.39
N ILE A 12 11.25 3.20 -19.10
CA ILE A 12 12.47 3.97 -18.84
C ILE A 12 12.34 5.23 -19.67
N LYS A 13 12.26 6.38 -19.00
CA LYS A 13 12.32 7.70 -19.64
C LYS A 13 13.61 8.40 -19.22
N GLU A 14 14.40 8.83 -20.19
CA GLU A 14 15.58 9.66 -19.97
C GLU A 14 15.15 11.13 -19.80
N GLU A 15 14.59 11.45 -18.63
CA GLU A 15 14.25 12.84 -18.28
C GLU A 15 15.20 13.37 -17.20
N LYS A 16 15.65 14.63 -17.34
CA LYS A 16 16.62 15.28 -16.44
C LYS A 16 16.02 15.76 -15.11
N THR A 17 14.71 15.65 -14.93
CA THR A 17 14.01 16.07 -13.71
C THR A 17 14.04 14.98 -12.65
N GLY A 18 14.30 15.38 -11.40
CA GLY A 18 14.57 14.49 -10.27
C GLY A 18 13.55 13.37 -10.13
N MET A 19 13.97 12.14 -10.46
CA MET A 19 13.25 10.93 -10.09
C MET A 19 13.12 10.90 -8.57
N THR A 20 11.91 10.71 -8.04
CA THR A 20 11.73 10.47 -6.62
C THR A 20 12.47 9.18 -6.23
N ALA A 21 13.13 9.17 -5.07
CA ALA A 21 13.86 7.99 -4.54
C ALA A 21 12.97 6.74 -4.32
N LEU A 22 11.67 6.85 -4.61
CA LEU A 22 10.64 5.84 -4.39
C LEU A 22 10.36 4.98 -5.62
N GLY A 23 11.04 5.19 -6.74
CA GLY A 23 10.82 4.43 -7.99
C GLY A 23 11.01 2.91 -7.87
N GLY A 24 11.76 2.47 -6.85
CA GLY A 24 11.94 1.05 -6.51
C GLY A 24 10.78 0.42 -5.74
N LEU A 25 9.95 1.20 -5.03
CA LEU A 25 8.87 0.66 -4.17
C LEU A 25 7.88 -0.25 -4.90
N PRO A 26 7.44 0.05 -6.15
CA PRO A 26 6.52 -0.85 -6.84
C PRO A 26 7.13 -2.25 -7.06
N THR A 27 8.44 -2.38 -7.27
CA THR A 27 9.06 -3.71 -7.37
C THR A 27 8.89 -4.56 -6.10
N TYR A 28 8.83 -3.93 -4.92
CA TYR A 28 8.53 -4.63 -3.67
C TYR A 28 7.04 -4.97 -3.54
N LEU A 29 6.15 -4.19 -4.14
CA LEU A 29 4.74 -4.55 -4.25
C LEU A 29 4.56 -5.80 -5.13
N ASP A 30 5.30 -5.91 -6.24
CA ASP A 30 5.33 -7.13 -7.06
C ASP A 30 5.82 -8.33 -6.25
N LEU A 31 6.88 -8.16 -5.46
CA LEU A 31 7.40 -9.21 -4.60
C LEU A 31 6.37 -9.64 -3.54
N ALA A 32 5.70 -8.68 -2.90
CA ALA A 32 4.65 -8.95 -1.93
C ALA A 32 3.47 -9.72 -2.55
N ALA A 33 3.11 -9.40 -3.81
CA ALA A 33 2.10 -10.13 -4.56
C ALA A 33 2.56 -11.55 -4.93
N ALA A 34 3.78 -11.70 -5.44
CA ALA A 34 4.36 -12.98 -5.86
C ALA A 34 4.52 -13.97 -4.70
N THR A 35 4.88 -13.47 -3.51
CA THR A 35 5.05 -14.29 -2.30
C THR A 35 3.74 -14.56 -1.55
N GLY A 36 2.63 -13.92 -1.95
CA GLY A 36 1.36 -14.02 -1.25
C GLY A 36 1.36 -13.35 0.14
N LEU A 37 2.26 -12.38 0.37
CA LEU A 37 2.42 -11.69 1.65
C LEU A 37 1.10 -11.07 2.13
N MET A 38 0.34 -10.43 1.23
CA MET A 38 -0.94 -9.81 1.57
C MET A 38 -1.96 -10.83 2.11
N LYS A 39 -2.06 -12.00 1.47
CA LYS A 39 -2.91 -13.11 1.94
C LYS A 39 -2.43 -13.66 3.28
N SER A 40 -1.12 -13.74 3.48
CA SER A 40 -0.53 -14.18 4.74
C SER A 40 -0.89 -13.22 5.87
N ILE A 41 -0.82 -11.91 5.63
CA ILE A 41 -1.24 -10.90 6.60
C ILE A 41 -2.72 -11.06 6.95
N ASP A 42 -3.60 -11.15 5.94
CA ASP A 42 -5.04 -11.30 6.16
C ASP A 42 -5.41 -12.58 6.94
N ARG A 43 -4.64 -13.66 6.76
CA ARG A 43 -4.88 -14.94 7.45
C ARG A 43 -4.40 -14.91 8.90
N ASN A 44 -3.23 -14.34 9.14
CA ASN A 44 -2.52 -14.46 10.41
C ASN A 44 -2.77 -13.28 11.36
N LEU A 45 -2.96 -12.07 10.83
CA LEU A 45 -3.22 -10.88 11.65
C LEU A 45 -4.72 -10.63 11.76
N LYS A 46 -5.17 -10.42 13.00
CA LYS A 46 -6.56 -10.09 13.36
C LYS A 46 -6.60 -8.99 14.42
N ILE A 47 -5.73 -7.99 14.24
CA ILE A 47 -5.57 -6.86 15.17
C ILE A 47 -6.75 -5.91 14.98
N ARG A 48 -7.03 -5.50 13.73
CA ARG A 48 -8.22 -4.71 13.39
C ARG A 48 -9.45 -5.62 13.26
N ARG A 49 -10.15 -5.82 14.38
CA ARG A 49 -11.41 -6.60 14.42
C ARG A 49 -12.64 -5.84 13.90
N GLY A 50 -12.53 -4.53 13.70
CA GLY A 50 -13.61 -3.70 13.17
C GLY A 50 -13.84 -3.90 11.67
N ASP A 51 -15.08 -3.69 11.22
CA ASP A 51 -15.49 -3.70 9.82
C ASP A 51 -15.27 -2.35 9.12
N GLN A 52 -14.89 -1.30 9.86
CA GLN A 52 -14.72 0.07 9.35
C GLN A 52 -13.25 0.48 9.23
N GLY A 53 -12.97 1.33 8.24
CA GLY A 53 -11.67 1.96 8.01
C GLY A 53 -10.58 1.00 7.52
N TRP A 54 -9.35 1.24 7.96
CA TRP A 54 -8.15 0.53 7.53
C TRP A 54 -8.17 -0.96 7.93
N THR A 55 -7.57 -1.79 7.08
CA THR A 55 -7.37 -3.24 7.30
C THR A 55 -5.94 -3.53 7.74
N ASP A 56 -5.70 -4.69 8.36
CA ASP A 56 -4.36 -5.13 8.78
C ASP A 56 -3.38 -5.16 7.61
N ARG A 57 -3.79 -5.67 6.43
CA ARG A 57 -2.96 -5.62 5.22
C ARG A 57 -2.57 -4.21 4.80
N GLN A 58 -3.48 -3.24 4.90
CA GLN A 58 -3.18 -1.85 4.54
C GLN A 58 -2.21 -1.24 5.55
N MET A 59 -2.41 -1.47 6.84
CA MET A 59 -1.51 -0.96 7.88
C MET A 59 -0.10 -1.53 7.71
N VAL A 60 0.01 -2.86 7.62
CA VAL A 60 1.30 -3.55 7.52
C VAL A 60 2.00 -3.24 6.22
N MET A 61 1.32 -3.28 5.07
CA MET A 61 1.96 -2.95 3.79
C MET A 61 2.44 -1.50 3.77
N SER A 62 1.69 -0.55 4.35
CA SER A 62 2.15 0.83 4.45
C SER A 62 3.38 0.97 5.35
N LEU A 63 3.46 0.24 6.47
CA LEU A 63 4.66 0.21 7.32
C LEU A 63 5.86 -0.43 6.62
N VAL A 64 5.66 -1.52 5.85
CA VAL A 64 6.73 -2.15 5.07
C VAL A 64 7.26 -1.16 4.02
N MET A 65 6.37 -0.48 3.28
CA MET A 65 6.77 0.50 2.28
C MET A 65 7.49 1.71 2.91
N LEU A 66 7.07 2.14 4.10
CA LEU A 66 7.75 3.18 4.87
C LEU A 66 9.20 2.80 5.20
N ASN A 67 9.40 1.59 5.73
CA ASN A 67 10.75 1.09 6.05
C ASN A 67 11.62 0.95 4.79
N LEU A 68 11.07 0.42 3.70
CA LEU A 68 11.79 0.25 2.44
C LEU A 68 12.16 1.59 1.78
N ALA A 69 11.38 2.64 2.03
CA ALA A 69 11.68 3.99 1.59
C ALA A 69 12.74 4.69 2.45
N GLY A 70 13.24 4.04 3.51
CA GLY A 70 14.18 4.63 4.46
C GLY A 70 13.53 5.65 5.41
N GLY A 71 12.25 5.47 5.73
CA GLY A 71 11.58 6.30 6.74
C GLY A 71 12.07 5.99 8.15
N ASP A 72 12.44 7.01 8.91
CA ASP A 72 12.95 6.87 10.28
C ASP A 72 11.84 6.97 11.33
N CYS A 73 10.68 7.52 10.94
CA CYS A 73 9.53 7.66 11.83
C CYS A 73 8.19 7.40 11.13
N VAL A 74 7.15 7.11 11.92
CA VAL A 74 5.77 6.91 11.41
C VAL A 74 5.26 8.16 10.67
N GLY A 75 5.75 9.35 11.03
CA GLY A 75 5.40 10.60 10.36
C GLY A 75 5.83 10.68 8.89
N ASP A 76 6.88 9.95 8.51
CA ASP A 76 7.37 9.92 7.12
C ASP A 76 6.36 9.28 6.15
N ILE A 77 5.29 8.65 6.66
CA ILE A 77 4.17 8.18 5.84
C ILE A 77 3.50 9.31 5.05
N GLU A 78 3.54 10.54 5.56
CA GLU A 78 2.99 11.71 4.85
C GLU A 78 3.80 12.03 3.58
N LYS A 79 5.12 11.75 3.57
CA LYS A 79 5.95 11.89 2.37
C LYS A 79 5.55 10.87 1.30
N LEU A 80 5.27 9.62 1.70
CA LEU A 80 4.78 8.58 0.79
C LEU A 80 3.37 8.88 0.27
N GLU A 81 2.49 9.42 1.11
CA GLU A 81 1.14 9.84 0.71
C GLU A 81 1.17 11.02 -0.29
N GLY A 82 2.20 11.87 -0.20
CA GLY A 82 2.42 12.98 -1.13
C GLY A 82 2.89 12.57 -2.53
N ASP A 83 3.36 11.33 -2.72
CA ASP A 83 3.73 10.81 -4.04
C ASP A 83 2.47 10.24 -4.75
N GLU A 84 1.92 11.02 -5.67
CA GLU A 84 0.72 10.65 -6.43
C GLU A 84 0.91 9.37 -7.27
N GLY A 85 2.12 9.18 -7.82
CA GLY A 85 2.47 8.03 -8.65
C GLY A 85 2.44 6.74 -7.83
N PHE A 86 3.13 6.75 -6.69
CA PHE A 86 3.11 5.66 -5.73
C PHE A 86 1.69 5.38 -5.23
N CYS A 87 0.94 6.42 -4.84
CA CYS A 87 -0.44 6.28 -4.38
C CYS A 87 -1.34 5.62 -5.43
N ARG A 88 -1.20 6.00 -6.70
CA ARG A 88 -1.97 5.40 -7.80
C ARG A 88 -1.67 3.92 -7.97
N ILE A 89 -0.42 3.52 -7.82
CA ILE A 89 0.00 2.11 -7.89
C ILE A 89 -0.59 1.34 -6.70
N VAL A 90 -0.39 1.83 -5.47
CA VAL A 90 -0.89 1.16 -4.25
C VAL A 90 -2.40 0.93 -4.32
N ARG A 91 -3.21 1.93 -4.74
CA ARG A 91 -4.67 1.76 -4.88
C ARG A 91 -5.08 0.67 -5.87
N LYS A 92 -4.31 0.49 -6.95
CA LYS A 92 -4.58 -0.57 -7.94
C LYS A 92 -4.19 -1.93 -7.41
N VAL A 93 -3.07 -2.00 -6.70
CA VAL A 93 -2.42 -3.24 -6.28
C VAL A 93 -3.01 -3.80 -4.99
N GLU A 94 -3.47 -2.96 -4.07
CA GLU A 94 -3.94 -3.38 -2.74
C GLU A 94 -5.13 -4.35 -2.78
N THR A 95 -5.83 -4.45 -3.91
CA THR A 95 -6.96 -5.38 -4.12
C THR A 95 -6.70 -6.39 -5.24
N TYR A 96 -5.48 -6.49 -5.74
CA TYR A 96 -5.15 -7.30 -6.91
C TYR A 96 -5.55 -8.77 -6.73
N ASP A 97 -5.23 -9.33 -5.56
CA ASP A 97 -5.47 -10.73 -5.20
C ASP A 97 -6.89 -11.01 -4.67
N LEU A 98 -7.74 -9.98 -4.60
CA LEU A 98 -9.10 -10.07 -4.07
C LEU A 98 -10.14 -10.35 -5.14
N ASN A 99 -11.12 -11.18 -4.79
CA ASN A 99 -12.29 -11.44 -5.61
C ASN A 99 -13.29 -10.27 -5.57
N ARG A 100 -14.34 -10.33 -6.40
CA ARG A 100 -15.34 -9.26 -6.52
C ARG A 100 -16.07 -8.97 -5.20
N LYS A 101 -16.37 -10.00 -4.40
CA LYS A 101 -17.07 -9.86 -3.11
C LYS A 101 -16.17 -9.17 -2.08
N GLU A 102 -14.92 -9.59 -1.97
CA GLU A 102 -13.91 -8.99 -1.09
C GLU A 102 -13.63 -7.53 -1.46
N LYS A 103 -13.50 -7.21 -2.75
CA LYS A 103 -13.39 -5.84 -3.24
C LYS A 103 -14.58 -4.97 -2.83
N ALA A 104 -15.79 -5.52 -2.89
CA ALA A 104 -16.99 -4.81 -2.45
C ALA A 104 -16.99 -4.58 -0.93
N LEU A 105 -16.58 -5.58 -0.13
CA LEU A 105 -16.45 -5.44 1.32
C LEU A 105 -15.42 -4.37 1.69
N MET A 106 -14.25 -4.35 1.04
CA MET A 106 -13.24 -3.32 1.25
C MET A 106 -13.77 -1.90 1.00
N LYS A 107 -14.58 -1.71 -0.05
CA LYS A 107 -15.20 -0.40 -0.34
C LYS A 107 -16.20 0.01 0.76
N LYS A 108 -16.99 -0.95 1.27
CA LYS A 108 -18.00 -0.71 2.33
C LYS A 108 -17.40 -0.30 3.68
N ARG A 109 -16.12 -0.56 3.92
CA ARG A 109 -15.42 -0.13 5.15
C ARG A 109 -15.36 1.40 5.30
N TRP A 110 -15.60 2.16 4.23
CA TRP A 110 -15.47 3.62 4.19
C TRP A 110 -16.83 4.32 4.13
N ARG A 111 -17.35 4.77 5.28
CA ARG A 111 -18.65 5.47 5.37
C ARG A 111 -18.76 6.72 4.50
N LYS A 112 -17.69 7.51 4.40
CA LYS A 112 -17.64 8.78 3.63
C LYS A 112 -16.69 8.70 2.42
N GLY A 113 -16.40 7.49 1.96
CA GLY A 113 -15.35 7.24 0.98
C GLY A 113 -13.94 7.38 1.57
N ARG A 114 -12.96 6.86 0.83
CA ARG A 114 -11.54 6.89 1.21
C ARG A 114 -10.84 8.04 0.49
N LYS A 115 -10.38 9.04 1.25
CA LYS A 115 -9.61 10.16 0.71
C LYS A 115 -8.13 9.81 0.55
N ARG A 116 -7.53 9.20 1.58
CA ARG A 116 -6.11 8.87 1.66
C ARG A 116 -5.78 7.50 1.10
N THR A 117 -4.61 7.34 0.49
CA THR A 117 -4.12 6.04 0.03
C THR A 117 -3.43 5.27 1.14
N LEU A 118 -2.70 5.94 2.02
CA LEU A 118 -2.01 5.34 3.15
C LEU A 118 -2.67 5.77 4.46
N PRO A 119 -2.62 4.93 5.51
CA PRO A 119 -3.05 5.33 6.84
C PRO A 119 -2.29 6.57 7.32
N SER A 120 -2.99 7.47 8.01
CA SER A 120 -2.32 8.61 8.66
C SER A 120 -1.42 8.15 9.79
N ALA A 121 -0.43 8.98 10.15
CA ALA A 121 0.47 8.68 11.26
C ALA A 121 -0.31 8.34 12.56
N SER A 122 -1.34 9.11 12.91
CA SER A 122 -2.19 8.84 14.08
C SER A 122 -2.97 7.52 13.98
N SER A 123 -3.30 7.05 12.77
CA SER A 123 -3.92 5.74 12.57
C SER A 123 -2.90 4.62 12.78
N MET A 124 -1.66 4.82 12.33
CA MET A 124 -0.55 3.88 12.50
C MET A 124 -0.11 3.77 13.95
N PHE A 125 0.05 4.88 14.67
CA PHE A 125 0.37 4.84 16.10
C PHE A 125 -0.65 4.02 16.89
N ARG A 126 -1.95 4.24 16.68
CA ARG A 126 -3.03 3.44 17.28
C ARG A 126 -3.05 1.97 16.87
N TYR A 127 -2.32 1.60 15.83
CA TYR A 127 -2.19 0.21 15.38
C TYR A 127 -0.97 -0.49 15.99
N LEU A 128 0.08 0.29 16.30
CA LEU A 128 1.32 -0.18 16.90
C LEU A 128 1.29 -0.17 18.44
N SER A 129 0.33 0.55 19.04
CA SER A 129 0.05 0.52 20.49
C SER A 129 -0.80 -0.71 20.85
#